data_AF-A0A1J9Q6J9-F1
#
_entry.id   AF-A0A1J9Q6J9-F1
#
_cell.length_a   1.000
_cell.length_b   1.000
_cell.length_c   1.000
_cell.angle_alpha   90.00
_cell.angle_beta   90.00
_cell.angle_gamma   90.00
#
_symmetry.space_group_name_H-M   'P 1'
#
loop_
_entity.id
_entity.type
_entity.pdbx_description
1 polymer ?
#
loop_
_entity_poly.entity_id
_entity_poly.type
_entity_poly.pdbx_seq_one_letter_code
_entity_poly.pdbx_strand_id
1 'polypeptide(L)'
;MVFNAHNLKSWIPNIQDGNIAAEIDLRTDAPRYMVYWDGKLLKFQCQDILDEWTENHVGFLIGCSFSFESALTLAELPPLHAVMQRNCPMYRRNNPLCPAGVFTRDDVRTITRPYVATHGEPIAWGWDAVRDLGIADIDCPELGDAPLTADEKPFGSMMGGDIVPVFWGCGVTSQGAVIRANLQGVVMAHAPGHMLLLDVKEDEVLK
;
A
#
# COMPACT_ATOMS: atom_id res chain seq x y z
N MET A 1 6.99 -12.25 -0.93
CA MET A 1 8.29 -12.78 -1.42
C MET A 1 9.36 -12.61 -0.35
N VAL A 2 10.41 -13.43 -0.31
CA VAL A 2 11.47 -13.40 0.73
C VAL A 2 12.84 -13.26 0.10
N PHE A 3 13.70 -12.38 0.64
CA PHE A 3 14.96 -11.96 0.01
C PHE A 3 16.16 -12.03 0.96
N ASN A 4 17.32 -12.43 0.41
CA ASN A 4 18.64 -11.94 0.83
C ASN A 4 19.10 -10.94 -0.26
N ALA A 5 19.93 -9.93 0.03
CA ALA A 5 20.14 -8.71 -0.78
C ALA A 5 20.14 -8.88 -2.32
N HIS A 6 20.69 -10.00 -2.82
CA HIS A 6 20.81 -10.34 -4.25
C HIS A 6 20.05 -11.61 -4.69
N ASN A 7 19.43 -12.33 -3.74
CA ASN A 7 18.76 -13.60 -4.01
C ASN A 7 17.26 -13.46 -3.70
N LEU A 8 16.49 -13.41 -4.79
CA LEU A 8 15.04 -13.37 -4.77
C LEU A 8 14.48 -14.78 -4.65
N LYS A 9 13.53 -15.00 -3.73
CA LYS A 9 12.68 -16.19 -3.73
C LYS A 9 11.22 -15.80 -3.89
N SER A 10 10.64 -16.19 -5.04
CA SER A 10 9.23 -16.07 -5.35
C SER A 10 8.42 -17.03 -4.50
N TRP A 11 7.25 -16.56 -4.11
CA TRP A 11 6.17 -17.42 -3.60
C TRP A 11 4.89 -17.19 -4.41
N ILE A 12 4.99 -16.49 -5.54
CA ILE A 12 3.88 -16.29 -6.47
C ILE A 12 3.80 -17.54 -7.35
N PRO A 13 2.65 -18.23 -7.40
CA PRO A 13 2.48 -19.40 -8.25
C PRO A 13 2.88 -19.08 -9.69
N ASN A 14 3.54 -20.03 -10.37
CA ASN A 14 3.87 -19.96 -11.80
C ASN A 14 4.85 -18.85 -12.22
N ILE A 15 5.47 -18.12 -11.29
CA ILE A 15 6.49 -17.10 -11.60
C ILE A 15 7.84 -17.53 -11.01
N GLN A 16 8.81 -17.74 -11.88
CA GLN A 16 10.18 -18.08 -11.49
C GLN A 16 10.91 -16.86 -10.90
N ASP A 17 11.80 -17.11 -9.95
CA ASP A 17 12.55 -16.08 -9.22
C ASP A 17 13.24 -15.06 -10.14
N GLY A 18 13.96 -15.54 -11.16
CA GLY A 18 14.69 -14.68 -12.10
C GLY A 18 13.81 -13.82 -13.01
N ASN A 19 12.53 -14.15 -13.15
CA ASN A 19 11.60 -13.37 -13.96
C ASN A 19 10.97 -12.21 -13.17
N ILE A 20 11.23 -12.13 -11.86
CA ILE A 20 10.58 -11.12 -11.01
C ILE A 20 11.30 -9.79 -11.05
N ALA A 21 12.61 -9.83 -10.86
CA ALA A 21 13.47 -8.69 -11.06
C ALA A 21 14.89 -9.24 -11.26
N ALA A 22 15.35 -9.27 -12.50
CA ALA A 22 16.69 -9.73 -12.80
C ALA A 22 17.71 -8.75 -12.20
N GLU A 23 18.73 -9.27 -11.53
CA GLU A 23 19.86 -8.47 -10.98
C GLU A 23 19.48 -7.41 -9.93
N ILE A 24 18.29 -7.51 -9.34
CA ILE A 24 17.84 -6.55 -8.34
C ILE A 24 18.76 -6.46 -7.11
N ASP A 25 19.05 -5.23 -6.69
CA ASP A 25 19.65 -4.92 -5.41
C ASP A 25 18.65 -4.10 -4.55
N LEU A 26 18.06 -4.76 -3.56
CA LEU A 26 17.10 -4.13 -2.65
C LEU A 26 17.69 -2.94 -1.87
N ARG A 27 19.02 -2.80 -1.82
CA ARG A 27 19.68 -1.73 -1.09
C ARG A 27 19.71 -0.41 -1.85
N THR A 28 19.51 -0.45 -3.17
CA THR A 28 19.67 0.72 -4.06
C THR A 28 18.51 0.96 -5.01
N ASP A 29 17.75 -0.08 -5.36
CA ASP A 29 16.86 -0.01 -6.53
C ASP A 29 15.48 0.61 -6.24
N ALA A 30 15.12 0.81 -4.97
CA ALA A 30 14.00 1.67 -4.64
C ALA A 30 14.42 3.15 -4.71
N PRO A 31 13.58 4.06 -5.23
CA PRO A 31 13.99 5.46 -5.41
C PRO A 31 14.35 6.19 -4.11
N ARG A 32 13.71 5.84 -2.98
CA ARG A 32 13.95 6.40 -1.64
C ARG A 32 13.63 5.39 -0.55
N TYR A 33 14.35 5.48 0.56
CA TYR A 33 14.22 4.60 1.73
C TYR A 33 13.96 5.38 3.02
N MET A 34 13.49 4.65 4.03
CA MET A 34 13.40 5.06 5.43
C MET A 34 14.09 4.00 6.29
N VAL A 35 14.83 4.46 7.29
CA VAL A 35 15.56 3.61 8.23
C VAL A 35 15.07 3.89 9.64
N TYR A 36 14.82 2.85 10.40
CA TYR A 36 14.41 2.90 11.79
C TYR A 36 15.38 2.11 12.66
N TRP A 37 15.62 2.62 13.87
CA TRP A 37 16.37 1.95 14.92
C TRP A 37 15.47 1.85 16.16
N ASP A 38 15.21 0.63 16.65
CA ASP A 38 14.33 0.39 17.80
C ASP A 38 12.98 1.13 17.68
N GLY A 39 12.35 1.01 16.50
CA GLY A 39 11.07 1.65 16.17
C GLY A 39 11.13 3.18 15.96
N LYS A 40 12.29 3.83 16.08
CA LYS A 40 12.45 5.28 15.90
C LYS A 40 13.07 5.60 14.54
N LEU A 41 12.52 6.61 13.86
CA LEU A 41 13.05 7.05 12.57
C LEU A 41 14.48 7.58 12.73
N LEU A 42 15.41 6.97 11.99
CA LEU A 42 16.84 7.32 11.97
C LEU A 42 17.22 8.06 10.68
N LYS A 43 16.80 7.56 9.52
CA LYS A 43 17.00 8.21 8.21
C LYS A 43 15.66 8.36 7.49
N PHE A 44 15.45 9.52 6.87
CA PHE A 44 14.26 9.84 6.09
C PHE A 44 14.61 10.13 4.63
N GLN A 45 13.94 9.44 3.71
CA GLN A 45 14.14 9.59 2.25
C GLN A 45 15.60 9.51 1.79
N CYS A 46 16.37 8.57 2.33
CA CYS A 46 17.73 8.30 1.84
C CYS A 46 17.71 7.59 0.48
N GLN A 47 18.83 7.64 -0.25
CA GLN A 47 18.95 7.08 -1.61
C GLN A 47 19.18 5.57 -1.61
N ASP A 48 19.78 5.07 -0.55
CA ASP A 48 20.15 3.68 -0.39
C ASP A 48 20.14 3.30 1.10
N ILE A 49 20.37 2.02 1.36
CA ILE A 49 20.49 1.41 2.69
C ILE A 49 21.73 0.51 2.78
N LEU A 50 22.79 0.83 2.03
CA LEU A 50 24.00 0.00 1.94
C LEU A 50 24.69 -0.16 3.30
N ASP A 51 24.77 0.93 4.06
CA ASP A 51 25.43 0.96 5.38
C ASP A 51 24.62 0.24 6.47
N GLU A 52 23.30 0.21 6.31
CA GLU A 52 22.36 -0.40 7.25
C GLU A 52 22.16 -1.90 7.02
N TRP A 53 22.25 -2.34 5.77
CA TRP A 53 21.95 -3.70 5.40
C TRP A 53 23.06 -4.65 5.85
N THR A 54 22.67 -5.79 6.44
CA THR A 54 23.58 -6.86 6.87
C THR A 54 23.08 -8.21 6.39
N GLU A 55 23.94 -9.23 6.45
CA GLU A 55 23.62 -10.61 6.07
C GLU A 55 22.47 -11.26 6.87
N ASN A 56 22.14 -10.70 8.04
CA ASN A 56 21.04 -11.16 8.88
C ASN A 56 19.69 -10.54 8.51
N HIS A 57 19.67 -9.56 7.60
CA HIS A 57 18.45 -8.92 7.15
C HIS A 57 17.73 -9.77 6.10
N VAL A 58 16.41 -9.71 6.15
CA VAL A 58 15.53 -10.35 5.18
C VAL A 58 14.59 -9.31 4.61
N GLY A 59 14.52 -9.25 3.28
CA GLY A 59 13.61 -8.35 2.57
C GLY A 59 12.25 -9.00 2.31
N PHE A 60 11.19 -8.21 2.43
CA PHE A 60 9.84 -8.61 2.03
C PHE A 60 9.30 -7.61 1.00
N LEU A 61 8.97 -8.12 -0.19
CA LEU A 61 8.19 -7.35 -1.14
C LEU A 61 6.71 -7.64 -0.94
N ILE A 62 5.95 -6.57 -0.73
CA ILE A 62 4.51 -6.56 -0.44
C ILE A 62 3.83 -5.75 -1.54
N GLY A 63 2.71 -6.27 -2.07
CA GLY A 63 1.99 -5.66 -3.19
C GLY A 63 1.38 -4.29 -2.88
N CYS A 64 1.04 -3.56 -3.94
CA CYS A 64 0.47 -2.20 -3.90
C CYS A 64 -0.86 -2.12 -4.66
N SER A 65 -1.65 -1.07 -4.38
CA SER A 65 -2.99 -0.84 -4.94
C SER A 65 -3.00 -0.46 -6.41
N PHE A 66 -1.88 0.04 -6.96
CA PHE A 66 -1.79 0.54 -8.35
C PHE A 66 -2.29 -0.45 -9.42
N SER A 67 -2.18 -1.75 -9.13
CA SER A 67 -2.76 -2.81 -9.94
C SER A 67 -4.28 -2.65 -10.10
N PHE A 68 -5.05 -2.76 -9.02
CA PHE A 68 -6.50 -2.61 -9.10
C PHE A 68 -6.96 -1.18 -9.45
N GLU A 69 -6.17 -0.14 -9.16
CA GLU A 69 -6.50 1.25 -9.56
C GLU A 69 -6.56 1.39 -11.08
N SER A 70 -5.69 0.67 -11.80
CA SER A 70 -5.72 0.60 -13.27
C SER A 70 -7.00 -0.10 -13.75
N ALA A 71 -7.38 -1.21 -13.12
CA ALA A 71 -8.61 -1.93 -13.45
C ALA A 71 -9.88 -1.09 -13.17
N LEU A 72 -9.92 -0.36 -12.05
CA LEU A 72 -11.00 0.57 -11.73
C LEU A 72 -11.10 1.69 -12.77
N THR A 73 -9.97 2.24 -13.21
CA THR A 73 -9.92 3.28 -14.25
C THR A 73 -10.47 2.76 -15.59
N LEU A 74 -10.08 1.54 -16.00
CA LEU A 74 -10.61 0.89 -17.20
C LEU A 74 -12.12 0.61 -17.12
N ALA A 75 -12.65 0.43 -15.91
CA ALA A 75 -14.07 0.27 -15.63
C ALA A 75 -14.80 1.60 -15.39
N GLU A 76 -14.21 2.74 -15.76
CA GLU A 76 -14.79 4.08 -15.62
C GLU A 76 -15.05 4.50 -14.15
N LEU A 77 -14.32 3.92 -13.21
CA LEU A 77 -14.34 4.24 -11.78
C LEU A 77 -12.97 4.73 -11.29
N PRO A 78 -12.33 5.72 -11.94
CA PRO A 78 -10.97 6.11 -11.59
C PRO A 78 -10.91 6.68 -10.16
N PRO A 79 -9.93 6.26 -9.34
CA PRO A 79 -9.71 6.88 -8.03
C PRO A 79 -9.39 8.37 -8.17
N LEU A 80 -10.01 9.22 -7.33
CA LEU A 80 -9.87 10.67 -7.43
C LEU A 80 -8.42 11.14 -7.25
N HIS A 81 -7.66 10.54 -6.33
CA HIS A 81 -6.25 10.91 -6.13
C HIS A 81 -5.41 10.70 -7.40
N ALA A 82 -5.68 9.64 -8.17
CA ALA A 82 -4.98 9.35 -9.42
C ALA A 82 -5.31 10.40 -10.49
N VAL A 83 -6.59 10.76 -10.64
CA VAL A 83 -7.04 11.81 -11.56
C VAL A 83 -6.41 13.16 -11.20
N MET A 84 -6.29 13.45 -9.91
CA MET A 84 -5.75 14.71 -9.40
C MET A 84 -4.23 14.71 -9.22
N GLN A 85 -3.53 13.63 -9.58
CA GLN A 85 -2.08 13.47 -9.39
C GLN A 85 -1.62 13.70 -7.93
N ARG A 86 -2.38 13.17 -6.98
CA ARG A 86 -2.13 13.27 -5.54
C ARG A 86 -1.81 11.89 -4.97
N ASN A 87 -1.09 11.86 -3.85
CA ASN A 87 -0.87 10.65 -3.09
C ASN A 87 -2.18 10.20 -2.42
N CYS A 88 -2.45 8.89 -2.49
CA CYS A 88 -3.62 8.28 -1.86
C CYS A 88 -3.65 8.58 -0.34
N PRO A 89 -4.79 9.05 0.21
CA PRO A 89 -4.93 9.30 1.63
C PRO A 89 -4.93 7.99 2.41
N MET A 90 -4.09 7.91 3.43
CA MET A 90 -3.93 6.71 4.25
C MET A 90 -4.21 7.02 5.71
N TYR A 91 -5.12 6.25 6.30
CA TYR A 91 -5.59 6.45 7.66
C TYR A 91 -5.15 5.34 8.62
N ARG A 92 -4.88 5.70 9.87
CA ARG A 92 -4.60 4.74 10.94
C ARG A 92 -5.91 4.26 11.58
N ARG A 93 -6.12 2.95 11.56
CA ARG A 93 -7.25 2.30 12.25
C ARG A 93 -6.94 2.04 13.73
N ASN A 94 -7.97 2.10 14.58
CA ASN A 94 -7.85 1.78 16.02
C ASN A 94 -8.04 0.30 16.39
N ASN A 95 -8.61 -0.54 15.51
CA ASN A 95 -8.90 -1.96 15.78
C ASN A 95 -8.13 -2.94 14.88
N PRO A 96 -7.91 -4.20 15.32
CA PRO A 96 -7.26 -5.24 14.52
C PRO A 96 -7.99 -5.55 13.21
N LEU A 97 -7.23 -6.04 12.22
CA LEU A 97 -7.72 -6.46 10.91
C LEU A 97 -8.75 -7.59 11.06
N CYS A 98 -9.98 -7.36 10.62
CA CYS A 98 -10.92 -8.42 10.28
C CYS A 98 -11.32 -8.24 8.81
N PRO A 99 -11.49 -9.33 8.05
CA PRO A 99 -11.97 -9.26 6.68
C PRO A 99 -13.34 -8.58 6.61
N ALA A 100 -13.56 -7.87 5.51
CA ALA A 100 -14.71 -7.00 5.28
C ALA A 100 -16.04 -7.73 5.32
N GLY A 101 -17.06 -7.06 5.88
CA GLY A 101 -18.46 -7.51 5.89
C GLY A 101 -19.16 -7.47 4.53
N VAL A 102 -20.48 -7.49 4.56
CA VAL A 102 -21.39 -7.65 3.40
C VAL A 102 -21.56 -6.36 2.59
N PHE A 103 -20.98 -6.31 1.38
CA PHE A 103 -21.23 -5.25 0.39
C PHE A 103 -22.37 -5.62 -0.56
N THR A 104 -23.01 -4.59 -1.14
CA THR A 104 -24.04 -4.74 -2.18
C THR A 104 -23.70 -4.02 -3.50
N ARG A 105 -22.60 -3.24 -3.62
CA ARG A 105 -22.12 -2.80 -4.96
C ARG A 105 -21.13 -3.81 -5.52
N ASP A 106 -21.68 -4.77 -6.25
CA ASP A 106 -20.95 -5.91 -6.80
C ASP A 106 -19.78 -5.48 -7.72
N ASP A 107 -19.87 -4.33 -8.39
CA ASP A 107 -18.90 -3.90 -9.42
C ASP A 107 -17.48 -3.68 -8.87
N VAL A 108 -17.30 -2.82 -7.84
CA VAL A 108 -15.96 -2.53 -7.28
C VAL A 108 -15.35 -3.77 -6.67
N ARG A 109 -16.15 -4.59 -5.98
CA ARG A 109 -15.70 -5.86 -5.41
C ARG A 109 -15.30 -6.83 -6.52
N THR A 110 -16.10 -6.96 -7.58
CA THR A 110 -15.83 -7.83 -8.72
C THR A 110 -14.55 -7.43 -9.44
N ILE A 111 -14.31 -6.13 -9.62
CA ILE A 111 -13.10 -5.60 -10.25
C ILE A 111 -11.86 -5.85 -9.38
N THR A 112 -11.96 -5.66 -8.07
CA THR A 112 -10.80 -5.71 -7.15
C THR A 112 -10.52 -7.10 -6.56
N ARG A 113 -11.50 -8.00 -6.48
CA ARG A 113 -11.33 -9.35 -5.91
C ARG A 113 -10.27 -10.22 -6.58
N PRO A 114 -10.04 -10.17 -7.90
CA PRO A 114 -8.94 -10.93 -8.53
C PRO A 114 -7.56 -10.58 -7.97
N TYR A 115 -7.40 -9.39 -7.36
CA TYR A 115 -6.14 -8.85 -6.86
C TYR A 115 -5.72 -9.33 -5.47
N VAL A 116 -6.27 -10.44 -4.96
CA VAL A 116 -5.97 -10.96 -3.61
C VAL A 116 -4.47 -11.22 -3.39
N ALA A 117 -3.73 -11.58 -4.43
CA ALA A 117 -2.29 -11.81 -4.36
C ALA A 117 -1.47 -10.52 -4.15
N THR A 118 -2.05 -9.34 -4.40
CA THR A 118 -1.39 -8.04 -4.21
C THR A 118 -2.03 -7.27 -3.07
N HIS A 119 -3.27 -6.82 -3.25
CA HIS A 119 -3.97 -5.90 -2.34
C HIS A 119 -5.39 -6.35 -2.00
N GLY A 120 -6.07 -7.01 -2.94
CA GLY A 120 -7.39 -7.62 -2.75
C GLY A 120 -8.57 -6.65 -2.71
N GLU A 121 -9.65 -7.11 -2.11
CA GLU A 121 -10.93 -6.41 -2.03
C GLU A 121 -10.96 -5.33 -0.92
N PRO A 122 -11.91 -4.37 -0.98
CA PRO A 122 -12.08 -3.38 0.07
C PRO A 122 -12.29 -4.02 1.45
N ILE A 123 -11.70 -3.41 2.49
CA ILE A 123 -11.88 -3.83 3.88
C ILE A 123 -13.11 -3.18 4.55
N ALA A 124 -13.54 -2.02 4.04
CA ALA A 124 -14.66 -1.24 4.56
C ALA A 124 -15.06 -0.14 3.53
N TRP A 125 -16.25 0.45 3.68
CA TRP A 125 -16.74 1.53 2.83
C TRP A 125 -17.92 2.27 3.47
N GLY A 126 -18.27 3.42 2.90
CA GLY A 126 -19.39 4.24 3.36
C GLY A 126 -19.02 5.17 4.50
N TRP A 127 -19.88 6.14 4.72
CA TRP A 127 -19.66 7.16 5.75
C TRP A 127 -19.67 6.58 7.17
N ASP A 128 -20.47 5.54 7.42
CA ASP A 128 -20.41 4.80 8.69
C ASP A 128 -19.06 4.11 8.90
N ALA A 129 -18.41 3.61 7.84
CA ALA A 129 -17.09 3.00 7.96
C ALA A 129 -16.01 3.98 8.40
N VAL A 130 -16.13 5.28 8.13
CA VAL A 130 -15.19 6.29 8.63
C VAL A 130 -15.11 6.18 10.15
N ARG A 131 -16.27 6.18 10.81
CA ARG A 131 -16.40 6.01 12.26
C ARG A 131 -15.97 4.62 12.70
N ASP A 132 -16.41 3.56 12.03
CA ASP A 132 -16.14 2.17 12.43
C ASP A 132 -14.66 1.76 12.25
N LEU A 133 -13.92 2.47 11.38
CA LEU A 133 -12.47 2.40 11.27
C LEU A 133 -11.75 3.26 12.32
N GLY A 134 -12.46 4.15 13.02
CA GLY A 134 -11.90 5.06 14.00
C GLY A 134 -11.17 6.25 13.39
N ILE A 135 -11.52 6.62 12.15
CA ILE A 135 -10.99 7.80 11.47
C ILE A 135 -11.69 9.02 12.06
N ALA A 136 -10.92 9.88 12.75
CA ALA A 136 -11.47 11.04 13.44
C ALA A 136 -11.84 12.18 12.48
N ASP A 137 -11.00 12.40 11.46
CA ASP A 137 -11.20 13.39 10.42
C ASP A 137 -10.74 12.82 9.07
N ILE A 138 -11.67 12.70 8.12
CA ILE A 138 -11.37 12.16 6.80
C ILE A 138 -10.52 13.12 5.96
N ASP A 139 -10.56 14.42 6.25
CA ASP A 139 -9.79 15.41 5.50
C ASP A 139 -8.35 15.55 6.04
N CYS A 140 -8.01 14.82 7.12
CA CYS A 140 -6.70 14.85 7.78
C CYS A 140 -6.07 13.44 7.86
N PRO A 141 -5.56 12.90 6.73
CA PRO A 141 -4.92 11.58 6.73
C PRO A 141 -3.55 11.61 7.44
N GLU A 142 -3.13 10.50 8.04
CA GLU A 142 -1.81 10.40 8.64
C GLU A 142 -0.66 10.37 7.62
N LEU A 143 -0.92 9.85 6.42
CA LEU A 143 0.03 9.79 5.31
C LEU A 143 -0.69 10.06 3.99
N GLY A 144 0.04 10.62 3.02
CA GLY A 144 -0.51 11.01 1.73
C GLY A 144 -1.11 12.42 1.76
N ASP A 145 -1.84 12.75 0.69
CA ASP A 145 -2.44 14.06 0.55
C ASP A 145 -3.90 14.05 1.04
N ALA A 146 -4.36 15.17 1.59
CA ALA A 146 -5.77 15.31 1.96
C ALA A 146 -6.68 15.03 0.75
N PRO A 147 -7.73 14.21 0.91
CA PRO A 147 -8.67 13.93 -0.17
C PRO A 147 -9.49 15.16 -0.51
N LEU A 148 -9.80 15.32 -1.80
CA LEU A 148 -10.61 16.40 -2.32
C LEU A 148 -11.68 15.85 -3.27
N THR A 149 -12.75 16.62 -3.42
CA THR A 149 -13.73 16.42 -4.49
C THR A 149 -13.15 16.87 -5.84
N ALA A 150 -13.85 16.54 -6.94
CA ALA A 150 -13.44 16.96 -8.28
C ALA A 150 -13.42 18.50 -8.45
N ASP A 151 -14.20 19.23 -7.65
CA ASP A 151 -14.20 20.70 -7.56
C ASP A 151 -13.31 21.24 -6.43
N GLU A 152 -12.33 20.45 -5.97
CA GLU A 152 -11.28 20.81 -5.02
C GLU A 152 -11.77 21.21 -3.63
N LYS A 153 -12.96 20.74 -3.21
CA LYS A 153 -13.46 20.92 -1.85
C LYS A 153 -12.99 19.78 -0.94
N PRO A 154 -12.93 20.01 0.39
CA PRO A 154 -12.65 18.94 1.35
C PRO A 154 -13.62 17.77 1.14
N PHE A 155 -13.10 16.55 1.06
CA PHE A 155 -13.90 15.37 0.77
C PHE A 155 -14.96 15.10 1.85
N GLY A 156 -14.69 15.45 3.11
CA GLY A 156 -15.64 15.38 4.20
C GLY A 156 -16.92 16.20 3.98
N SER A 157 -16.88 17.21 3.10
CA SER A 157 -18.08 17.98 2.71
C SER A 157 -19.12 17.16 1.93
N MET A 158 -18.74 15.98 1.41
CA MET A 158 -19.62 15.05 0.70
C MET A 158 -20.38 14.10 1.64
N MET A 159 -20.22 14.21 2.95
CA MET A 159 -20.89 13.33 3.91
C MET A 159 -22.40 13.35 3.73
N GLY A 160 -22.99 12.18 3.47
CA GLY A 160 -24.43 12.02 3.19
C GLY A 160 -24.85 12.31 1.74
N GLY A 161 -23.90 12.59 0.83
CA GLY A 161 -24.12 12.65 -0.61
C GLY A 161 -23.95 11.30 -1.32
N ASP A 162 -23.94 11.34 -2.66
CA ASP A 162 -23.86 10.14 -3.52
C ASP A 162 -22.45 9.53 -3.63
N ILE A 163 -21.42 10.25 -3.15
CA ILE A 163 -20.03 9.78 -3.14
C ILE A 163 -19.78 8.97 -1.87
N VAL A 164 -19.23 7.77 -2.05
CA VAL A 164 -19.02 6.78 -1.00
C VAL A 164 -17.52 6.56 -0.81
N PRO A 165 -16.95 6.80 0.39
CA PRO A 165 -15.56 6.45 0.66
C PRO A 165 -15.41 4.92 0.65
N VAL A 166 -14.32 4.43 0.08
CA VAL A 166 -13.99 3.00 0.06
C VAL A 166 -12.58 2.83 0.58
N PHE A 167 -12.36 1.85 1.45
CA PHE A 167 -11.13 1.65 2.19
C PHE A 167 -10.55 0.27 1.89
N TRP A 168 -9.23 0.21 1.67
CA TRP A 168 -8.49 -1.04 1.50
C TRP A 168 -7.33 -1.13 2.50
N GLY A 169 -6.84 -2.33 2.78
CA GLY A 169 -5.68 -2.54 3.65
C GLY A 169 -4.38 -2.21 2.93
N CYS A 170 -3.66 -1.17 3.35
CA CYS A 170 -2.49 -0.68 2.62
C CYS A 170 -1.16 -1.37 3.04
N GLY A 171 -0.21 -1.49 2.10
CA GLY A 171 1.14 -2.03 2.34
C GLY A 171 1.92 -1.32 3.46
N VAL A 172 1.71 -0.01 3.68
CA VAL A 172 2.30 0.73 4.82
C VAL A 172 1.81 0.25 6.20
N THR A 173 0.75 -0.58 6.26
CA THR A 173 0.32 -1.25 7.49
C THR A 173 1.47 -2.10 8.06
N SER A 174 2.26 -2.75 7.20
CA SER A 174 3.43 -3.53 7.61
C SER A 174 4.50 -2.64 8.27
N GLN A 175 4.81 -1.48 7.70
CA GLN A 175 5.74 -0.52 8.27
C GLN A 175 5.25 -0.06 9.65
N GLY A 176 3.97 0.32 9.76
CA GLY A 176 3.36 0.71 11.03
C GLY A 176 3.33 -0.40 12.07
N ALA A 177 3.11 -1.66 11.66
CA ALA A 177 3.14 -2.81 12.55
C ALA A 177 4.54 -3.07 13.10
N VAL A 178 5.56 -3.01 12.25
CA VAL A 178 6.96 -3.22 12.65
C VAL A 178 7.44 -2.11 13.59
N ILE A 179 7.12 -0.84 13.29
CA ILE A 179 7.43 0.31 14.16
C ILE A 179 6.80 0.13 15.54
N ARG A 180 5.51 -0.26 15.61
CA ARG A 180 4.80 -0.46 16.88
C ARG A 180 5.23 -1.70 17.64
N ALA A 181 5.68 -2.74 16.96
CA ALA A 181 6.24 -3.93 17.58
C ALA A 181 7.52 -3.61 18.36
N ASN A 182 8.12 -2.43 18.15
CA ASN A 182 9.33 -1.97 18.83
C ASN A 182 10.46 -3.01 18.74
N LEU A 183 10.58 -3.62 17.55
CA LEU A 183 11.60 -4.61 17.27
C LEU A 183 12.98 -3.99 17.54
N GLN A 184 13.83 -4.73 18.24
CA GLN A 184 15.18 -4.28 18.52
C GLN A 184 16.04 -4.38 17.24
N GLY A 185 16.85 -3.36 16.99
CA GLY A 185 17.75 -3.26 15.85
C GLY A 185 17.20 -2.42 14.69
N VAL A 186 17.71 -2.71 13.49
CA VAL A 186 17.47 -1.92 12.28
C VAL A 186 16.28 -2.46 11.50
N VAL A 187 15.39 -1.56 11.09
CA VAL A 187 14.30 -1.84 10.16
C VAL A 187 14.40 -0.87 8.99
N MET A 188 14.25 -1.38 7.77
CA MET A 188 14.32 -0.59 6.55
C MET A 188 13.03 -0.78 5.75
N ALA A 189 12.58 0.28 5.09
CA ALA A 189 11.45 0.24 4.17
C ALA A 189 11.64 1.28 3.06
N HIS A 190 10.93 1.12 1.94
CA HIS A 190 10.86 2.20 0.96
C HIS A 190 10.07 3.39 1.54
N ALA A 191 10.40 4.61 1.11
CA ALA A 191 9.60 5.78 1.46
C ALA A 191 8.23 5.71 0.75
N PRO A 192 7.13 6.18 1.37
CA PRO A 192 5.83 6.26 0.71
C PRO A 192 5.92 6.93 -0.67
N GLY A 193 5.24 6.36 -1.67
CA GLY A 193 5.27 6.84 -3.06
C GLY A 193 6.53 6.44 -3.87
N HIS A 194 7.54 5.85 -3.23
CA HIS A 194 8.81 5.46 -3.87
C HIS A 194 8.95 3.94 -3.89
N MET A 195 7.99 3.25 -4.50
CA MET A 195 7.99 1.80 -4.59
C MET A 195 9.03 1.30 -5.59
N LEU A 196 9.46 0.06 -5.38
CA LEU A 196 10.23 -0.70 -6.33
C LEU A 196 9.34 -1.17 -7.50
N LEU A 197 9.82 -1.04 -8.73
CA LEU A 197 9.16 -1.58 -9.92
C LEU A 197 9.80 -2.92 -10.29
N LEU A 198 8.97 -3.92 -10.55
CA LEU A 198 9.39 -5.29 -10.88
C LEU A 198 9.20 -5.55 -12.38
N ASP A 199 9.87 -6.59 -12.90
CA ASP A 199 9.80 -7.00 -14.30
C ASP A 199 8.51 -7.80 -14.62
N VAL A 200 7.81 -8.25 -13.58
CA VAL A 200 6.55 -9.01 -13.70
C VAL A 200 5.39 -8.10 -14.08
N LYS A 201 4.61 -8.52 -15.08
CA LYS A 201 3.35 -7.85 -15.38
C LYS A 201 2.24 -8.29 -14.45
N GLU A 202 1.31 -7.39 -14.23
CA GLU A 202 0.10 -7.62 -13.43
C GLU A 202 -0.65 -8.89 -13.86
N ASP A 203 -0.86 -9.11 -15.17
CA ASP A 203 -1.58 -10.27 -15.68
C ASP A 203 -0.86 -11.61 -15.46
N GLU A 204 0.44 -11.59 -15.18
CA GLU A 204 1.21 -12.77 -14.81
C GLU A 204 1.03 -13.13 -13.33
N VAL A 205 0.81 -12.13 -12.46
CA VAL A 205 0.58 -12.31 -11.02
C VAL A 205 -0.85 -12.78 -10.73
N LEU A 206 -1.82 -12.39 -11.55
CA LEU A 206 -3.25 -12.69 -11.33
C LEU A 206 -3.71 -14.08 -11.86
N LYS A 207 -2.81 -14.85 -12.48
CA LYS A 207 -3.13 -16.15 -13.11
C LYS A 207 -3.24 -17.31 -12.12
#